data_AF-A0A177NJ12-F1
#
_entry.id   AF-A0A177NJ12-F1
#
_cell.length_a   1.000
_cell.length_b   1.000
_cell.length_c   1.000
_cell.angle_alpha   90.00
_cell.angle_beta   90.00
_cell.angle_gamma   90.00
#
_symmetry.space_group_name_H-M   'P 1'
#
loop_
_entity.id
_entity.type
_entity.pdbx_description
1 polymer ?
#
loop_
_entity_poly.entity_id
_entity_poly.type
_entity_poly.pdbx_seq_one_letter_code
_entity_poly.pdbx_strand_id
1 'polypeptide(L)'
;MTTTLEISESVQHYYGQVLQSSSDLKTSACCSIDAMPTYLKALLAGLHPEVLERFYGCGSPLPPALAGMSVLDMGCGTGRDCYLLSKLVGPTGRVIGVDMTPEQLEVAVRHREWHAERFGFANVEFLNGHIENLHTIGIADNSIDVVVSNCVINLSPEKPKVLAEIFRVLKPGGELYFSDVFADRRIPSELRQDPVLLGECLGGALYWEDFRRILQDLGCPDVRKVKQNTISLDDPEVFGKIGMVKFDSVTVRAFKMPLEDRCEDFGQVAVYLGSIEQHPHSFELDDHHHFETGRPLRVCGNTADMLSGSRYGRHFQVLGDKSTHFGLFDCVLGPRSTITQADGACC
;
A
#
# COMPACT_ATOMS: atom_id res chain seq x y z
N MET A 1 12.41 27.85 -10.15
CA MET A 1 11.36 26.88 -9.77
C MET A 1 11.49 25.75 -10.76
N THR A 2 11.95 24.58 -10.30
CA THR A 2 12.08 23.37 -11.11
C THR A 2 10.70 22.96 -11.62
N THR A 3 10.56 22.64 -12.91
CA THR A 3 9.27 22.28 -13.51
C THR A 3 8.88 20.83 -13.15
N THR A 4 7.58 20.50 -13.25
CA THR A 4 7.07 19.12 -13.04
C THR A 4 7.82 18.10 -13.90
N LEU A 5 8.12 18.47 -15.15
CA LEU A 5 8.85 17.63 -16.11
C LEU A 5 10.29 17.37 -15.66
N GLU A 6 11.00 18.39 -15.19
CA GLU A 6 12.38 18.27 -14.70
C GLU A 6 12.49 17.32 -13.49
N ILE A 7 11.48 17.29 -12.61
CA ILE A 7 11.43 16.35 -11.47
C ILE A 7 11.23 14.92 -11.98
N SER A 8 10.24 14.69 -12.85
CA SER A 8 9.96 13.36 -13.41
C SER A 8 11.16 12.80 -14.20
N GLU A 9 11.82 13.61 -15.03
CA GLU A 9 13.03 13.23 -15.76
C GLU A 9 14.19 12.92 -14.80
N SER A 10 14.37 13.72 -13.75
CA SER A 10 15.41 13.47 -12.73
C SER A 10 15.18 12.14 -12.00
N VAL A 11 13.93 11.83 -11.63
CA VAL A 11 13.57 10.56 -10.98
C VAL A 11 13.79 9.39 -11.95
N GLN A 12 13.32 9.51 -13.19
CA GLN A 12 13.50 8.48 -14.22
C GLN A 12 14.98 8.18 -14.49
N HIS A 13 15.81 9.22 -14.62
CA HIS A 13 17.25 9.07 -14.80
C HIS A 13 17.91 8.42 -13.58
N TYR A 14 17.52 8.83 -12.36
CA TYR A 14 18.08 8.27 -11.13
C TYR A 14 17.81 6.76 -10.99
N TYR A 15 16.56 6.33 -11.17
CA TYR A 15 16.17 4.90 -11.05
C TYR A 15 16.48 4.06 -12.29
N GLY A 16 16.67 4.68 -13.46
CA GLY A 16 17.02 3.99 -14.70
C GLY A 16 18.53 3.81 -14.91
N GLN A 17 19.33 4.80 -14.51
CA GLN A 17 20.75 4.88 -14.91
C GLN A 17 21.74 5.02 -13.75
N VAL A 18 21.32 5.63 -12.63
CA VAL A 18 22.23 5.94 -11.51
C VAL A 18 22.24 4.81 -10.47
N LEU A 19 21.06 4.32 -10.08
CA LEU A 19 20.93 3.22 -9.12
C LEU A 19 21.26 1.87 -9.77
N GLN A 20 22.35 1.23 -9.31
CA GLN A 20 22.75 -0.10 -9.77
C GLN A 20 22.46 -1.21 -8.74
N SER A 21 22.37 -0.88 -7.44
CA SER A 21 22.07 -1.85 -6.39
C SER A 21 21.34 -1.25 -5.18
N SER A 22 20.62 -2.08 -4.41
CA SER A 22 19.94 -1.64 -3.18
C SER A 22 20.92 -1.22 -2.07
N SER A 23 22.21 -1.53 -2.18
CA SER A 23 23.26 -1.09 -1.24
C SER A 23 23.65 0.38 -1.40
N ASP A 24 23.16 1.06 -2.44
CA ASP A 24 23.48 2.46 -2.73
C ASP A 24 22.58 3.46 -1.93
N LEU A 25 21.63 2.95 -1.14
CA LEU A 25 20.65 3.73 -0.36
C LEU A 25 21.21 4.13 1.02
N LYS A 26 21.00 5.38 1.43
CA LYS A 26 21.65 5.97 2.62
C LYS A 26 20.79 5.97 3.88
N THR A 27 19.51 5.61 3.79
CA THR A 27 18.61 5.56 4.95
C THR A 27 17.93 4.20 5.15
N SER A 28 17.39 3.98 6.35
CA SER A 28 16.53 2.82 6.64
C SER A 28 15.15 2.91 5.98
N ALA A 29 14.83 4.02 5.29
CA ALA A 29 13.54 4.21 4.63
C ALA A 29 13.23 3.09 3.64
N CYS A 30 14.24 2.60 2.92
CA CYS A 30 14.10 1.51 1.96
C CYS A 30 14.38 0.10 2.52
N CYS A 31 14.50 -0.08 3.84
CA CYS A 31 14.96 -1.34 4.41
C CYS A 31 14.09 -1.82 5.58
N SER A 32 13.26 -2.84 5.32
CA SER A 32 13.15 -4.00 6.23
C SER A 32 12.54 -5.22 5.50
N ILE A 33 13.41 -6.05 4.90
CA ILE A 33 13.04 -7.37 4.35
C ILE A 33 12.56 -8.33 5.45
N ASP A 34 12.91 -8.06 6.71
CA ASP A 34 12.74 -8.97 7.83
C ASP A 34 11.28 -9.27 8.22
N ALA A 35 10.33 -8.41 7.87
CA ALA A 35 8.92 -8.57 8.26
C ALA A 35 8.04 -9.34 7.25
N MET A 36 8.60 -9.88 6.16
CA MET A 36 7.79 -10.57 5.14
C MET A 36 7.25 -11.93 5.67
N PRO A 37 5.94 -12.21 5.54
CA PRO A 37 5.36 -13.51 5.88
C PRO A 37 6.08 -14.69 5.20
N THR A 38 6.19 -15.82 5.90
CA THR A 38 6.90 -17.02 5.42
C THR A 38 6.40 -17.51 4.06
N TYR A 39 5.08 -17.45 3.82
CA TYR A 39 4.52 -17.87 2.53
C TYR A 39 4.98 -16.97 1.38
N LEU A 40 5.11 -15.66 1.60
CA LEU A 40 5.65 -14.72 0.62
C LEU A 40 7.16 -14.91 0.42
N LYS A 41 7.91 -15.23 1.47
CA LYS A 41 9.35 -15.57 1.36
C LYS A 41 9.57 -16.78 0.44
N ALA A 42 8.74 -17.81 0.56
CA ALA A 42 8.81 -18.98 -0.31
C ALA A 42 8.48 -18.64 -1.78
N LEU A 43 7.50 -17.78 -2.01
CA LEU A 43 7.17 -17.28 -3.36
C LEU A 43 8.29 -16.42 -3.95
N LEU A 44 8.87 -15.54 -3.13
CA LEU A 44 9.97 -14.66 -3.51
C LEU A 44 11.21 -15.44 -3.95
N ALA A 45 11.57 -16.49 -3.21
CA ALA A 45 12.65 -17.41 -3.58
C ALA A 45 12.39 -18.16 -4.90
N GLY A 46 11.15 -18.18 -5.37
CA GLY A 46 10.74 -18.79 -6.63
C GLY A 46 10.78 -17.86 -7.84
N LEU A 47 11.16 -16.58 -7.68
CA LEU A 47 11.24 -15.61 -8.79
C LEU A 47 12.60 -15.66 -9.49
N HIS A 48 12.65 -15.13 -10.72
CA HIS A 48 13.89 -15.06 -11.49
C HIS A 48 14.92 -14.13 -10.79
N PRO A 49 16.21 -14.53 -10.64
CA PRO A 49 17.22 -13.73 -9.93
C PRO A 49 17.39 -12.30 -10.46
N GLU A 50 17.42 -12.09 -11.78
CA GLU A 50 17.59 -10.75 -12.37
C GLU A 50 16.42 -9.80 -12.01
N VAL A 51 15.21 -10.33 -11.79
CA VAL A 51 14.06 -9.54 -11.31
C VAL A 51 14.27 -9.11 -9.86
N LEU A 52 14.89 -9.96 -9.04
CA LEU A 52 15.13 -9.71 -7.62
C LEU A 52 16.29 -8.72 -7.38
N GLU A 53 17.35 -8.79 -8.19
CA GLU A 53 18.60 -8.03 -7.98
C GLU A 53 18.44 -6.51 -8.15
N ARG A 54 17.39 -6.05 -8.84
CA ARG A 54 17.16 -4.63 -9.17
C ARG A 54 15.91 -4.04 -8.51
N PHE A 55 15.53 -4.57 -7.35
CA PHE A 55 14.36 -4.07 -6.61
C PHE A 55 14.72 -2.95 -5.63
N TYR A 56 13.95 -1.87 -5.67
CA TYR A 56 14.07 -0.72 -4.77
C TYR A 56 12.70 -0.44 -4.13
N GLY A 57 12.56 -0.68 -2.82
CA GLY A 57 11.29 -0.44 -2.13
C GLY A 57 11.35 -0.71 -0.63
N CYS A 58 10.43 -0.11 0.11
CA CYS A 58 10.42 -0.09 1.58
C CYS A 58 9.71 -1.33 2.21
N GLY A 59 9.42 -2.35 1.39
CA GLY A 59 8.61 -3.53 1.75
C GLY A 59 8.04 -4.23 0.51
N SER A 60 6.90 -4.91 0.64
CA SER A 60 5.99 -5.29 -0.47
C SER A 60 4.55 -5.24 0.08
N PRO A 61 3.73 -4.23 -0.26
CA PRO A 61 2.37 -4.10 0.24
C PRO A 61 1.42 -5.06 -0.48
N LEU A 62 1.48 -6.33 -0.10
CA LEU A 62 0.69 -7.40 -0.69
C LEU A 62 -0.51 -7.72 0.23
N PRO A 63 -1.72 -7.25 -0.07
CA PRO A 63 -2.87 -7.54 0.78
C PRO A 63 -3.33 -8.98 0.60
N PRO A 64 -3.99 -9.57 1.61
CA PRO A 64 -4.59 -10.89 1.49
C PRO A 64 -5.84 -10.89 0.59
N ALA A 65 -6.33 -12.11 0.32
CA ALA A 65 -7.58 -12.40 -0.41
C ALA A 65 -7.58 -11.92 -1.88
N LEU A 66 -6.48 -12.12 -2.60
CA LEU A 66 -6.29 -11.67 -3.99
C LEU A 66 -6.76 -12.66 -5.07
N ALA A 67 -7.13 -13.89 -4.71
CA ALA A 67 -7.52 -14.91 -5.68
C ALA A 67 -8.64 -14.43 -6.63
N GLY A 68 -8.35 -14.46 -7.93
CA GLY A 68 -9.23 -14.03 -9.03
C GLY A 68 -9.31 -12.51 -9.26
N MET A 69 -8.55 -11.70 -8.53
CA MET A 69 -8.62 -10.24 -8.62
C MET A 69 -7.79 -9.68 -9.78
N SER A 70 -8.20 -8.52 -10.28
CA SER A 70 -7.38 -7.64 -11.11
C SER A 70 -6.57 -6.70 -10.23
N VAL A 71 -5.24 -6.77 -10.31
CA VAL A 71 -4.34 -5.93 -9.53
C VAL A 71 -3.53 -5.01 -10.44
N LEU A 72 -3.41 -3.74 -10.05
CA LEU A 72 -2.50 -2.77 -10.67
C LEU A 72 -1.35 -2.47 -9.71
N ASP A 73 -0.12 -2.57 -10.19
CA ASP A 73 1.10 -2.21 -9.47
C ASP A 73 1.70 -0.94 -10.08
N MET A 74 1.76 0.15 -9.30
CA MET A 74 2.19 1.48 -9.75
C MET A 74 3.64 1.74 -9.36
N GLY A 75 4.51 1.83 -10.39
CA GLY A 75 5.96 1.87 -10.28
C GLY A 75 6.54 0.46 -10.10
N CYS A 76 6.21 -0.44 -11.03
CA CYS A 76 6.49 -1.87 -10.88
C CYS A 76 7.97 -2.26 -11.04
N GLY A 77 8.83 -1.36 -11.55
CA GLY A 77 10.24 -1.63 -11.81
C GLY A 77 10.47 -2.88 -12.65
N THR A 78 11.37 -3.76 -12.19
CA THR A 78 11.64 -5.08 -12.80
C THR A 78 10.51 -6.11 -12.64
N GLY A 79 9.40 -5.74 -11.98
CA GLY A 79 8.22 -6.59 -11.87
C GLY A 79 8.23 -7.56 -10.68
N ARG A 80 9.11 -7.41 -9.69
CA ARG A 80 9.16 -8.28 -8.49
C ARG A 80 7.79 -8.45 -7.85
N ASP A 81 7.14 -7.35 -7.47
CA ASP A 81 5.84 -7.38 -6.80
C ASP A 81 4.75 -7.86 -7.78
N CYS A 82 4.80 -7.46 -9.06
CA CYS A 82 3.94 -8.00 -10.12
C CYS A 82 3.96 -9.54 -10.21
N TYR A 83 5.14 -10.17 -10.15
CA TYR A 83 5.25 -11.62 -10.21
C TYR A 83 4.82 -12.33 -8.92
N LEU A 84 5.00 -11.70 -7.76
CA LEU A 84 4.38 -12.19 -6.52
C LEU A 84 2.85 -12.15 -6.63
N LEU A 85 2.31 -11.00 -7.05
CA LEU A 85 0.88 -10.79 -7.26
C LEU A 85 0.31 -11.77 -8.28
N SER A 86 1.03 -12.06 -9.37
CA SER A 86 0.64 -13.04 -10.39
C SER A 86 0.28 -14.38 -9.77
N LYS A 87 1.11 -14.85 -8.84
CA LYS A 87 0.87 -16.11 -8.13
C LYS A 87 -0.27 -16.01 -7.13
N LEU A 88 -0.40 -14.88 -6.42
CA LEU A 88 -1.44 -14.65 -5.41
C LEU A 88 -2.84 -14.49 -6.02
N VAL A 89 -2.96 -13.86 -7.19
CA VAL A 89 -4.23 -13.72 -7.90
C VAL A 89 -4.62 -15.01 -8.62
N GLY A 90 -3.64 -15.84 -8.98
CA GLY A 90 -3.86 -17.13 -9.62
C GLY A 90 -4.32 -17.03 -11.09
N PRO A 91 -4.65 -18.16 -11.74
CA PRO A 91 -4.85 -18.23 -13.18
C PRO A 91 -6.08 -17.46 -13.70
N THR A 92 -7.04 -17.14 -12.82
CA THR A 92 -8.26 -16.39 -13.18
C THR A 92 -8.14 -14.89 -12.87
N GLY A 93 -7.12 -14.49 -12.12
CA GLY A 93 -6.80 -13.09 -11.86
C GLY A 93 -5.87 -12.52 -12.92
N ARG A 94 -5.59 -11.21 -12.82
CA ARG A 94 -4.66 -10.52 -13.71
C ARG A 94 -3.85 -9.48 -12.95
N VAL A 95 -2.64 -9.21 -13.42
CA VAL A 95 -1.76 -8.18 -12.87
C VAL A 95 -1.29 -7.27 -13.99
N ILE A 96 -1.37 -5.97 -13.75
CA ILE A 96 -0.84 -4.94 -14.64
C ILE A 96 0.23 -4.18 -13.87
N GLY A 97 1.47 -4.18 -14.35
CA GLY A 97 2.55 -3.33 -13.84
C GLY A 97 2.71 -2.10 -14.71
N VAL A 98 2.81 -0.92 -14.10
CA VAL A 98 3.10 0.34 -14.80
C VAL A 98 4.42 0.90 -14.29
N ASP A 99 5.32 1.25 -15.19
CA ASP A 99 6.54 1.98 -14.85
C ASP A 99 6.89 2.98 -15.97
N MET A 100 7.53 4.08 -15.62
CA MET A 100 7.99 5.05 -16.61
C MET A 100 9.37 4.70 -17.20
N THR A 101 10.10 3.76 -16.61
CA THR A 101 11.51 3.47 -16.91
C THR A 101 11.64 2.29 -17.88
N PRO A 102 11.99 2.51 -19.16
CA PRO A 102 12.07 1.44 -20.16
C PRO A 102 13.06 0.33 -19.79
N GLU A 103 14.19 0.67 -19.17
CA GLU A 103 15.24 -0.28 -18.79
C GLU A 103 14.78 -1.27 -17.71
N GLN A 104 13.93 -0.81 -16.78
CA GLN A 104 13.34 -1.64 -15.74
C GLN A 104 12.28 -2.58 -16.35
N LEU A 105 11.42 -2.03 -17.22
CA LEU A 105 10.40 -2.81 -17.91
C LEU A 105 10.98 -3.84 -18.87
N GLU A 106 12.15 -3.59 -19.48
CA GLU A 106 12.80 -4.58 -20.33
C GLU A 106 13.12 -5.87 -19.54
N VAL A 107 13.67 -5.73 -18.33
CA VAL A 107 13.93 -6.87 -17.43
C VAL A 107 12.61 -7.54 -17.05
N ALA A 108 11.60 -6.75 -16.69
CA ALA A 108 10.29 -7.28 -16.32
C ALA A 108 9.69 -8.12 -17.46
N VAL A 109 9.62 -7.59 -18.67
CA VAL A 109 9.04 -8.26 -19.85
C VAL A 109 9.85 -9.49 -20.26
N ARG A 110 11.18 -9.41 -20.24
CA ARG A 110 12.08 -10.51 -20.63
C ARG A 110 11.81 -11.79 -19.82
N HIS A 111 11.49 -11.65 -18.54
CA HIS A 111 11.26 -12.79 -17.64
C HIS A 111 9.80 -13.23 -17.53
N ARG A 112 8.90 -12.66 -18.34
CA ARG A 112 7.46 -12.96 -18.26
C ARG A 112 7.15 -14.41 -18.60
N GLU A 113 7.75 -14.94 -19.66
CA GLU A 113 7.54 -16.33 -20.09
C GLU A 113 8.11 -17.32 -19.06
N TRP A 114 9.29 -17.03 -18.50
CA TRP A 114 9.89 -17.84 -17.45
C TRP A 114 8.96 -18.02 -16.24
N HIS A 115 8.35 -16.93 -15.77
CA HIS A 115 7.40 -16.99 -14.66
C HIS A 115 6.11 -17.71 -15.07
N ALA A 116 5.62 -17.48 -16.30
CA ALA A 116 4.41 -18.14 -16.79
C ALA A 116 4.55 -19.67 -16.85
N GLU A 117 5.68 -20.17 -17.36
CA GLU A 117 5.99 -21.60 -17.39
C GLU A 117 6.07 -22.19 -15.98
N ARG A 118 6.76 -21.49 -15.06
CA ARG A 118 6.93 -21.91 -13.67
C ARG A 118 5.63 -21.91 -12.87
N PHE A 119 4.74 -20.95 -13.14
CA PHE A 119 3.46 -20.84 -12.44
C PHE A 119 2.36 -21.70 -13.08
N GLY A 120 2.51 -22.06 -14.36
CA GLY A 120 1.55 -22.83 -15.15
C GLY A 120 0.47 -21.96 -15.81
N PHE A 121 0.62 -20.63 -15.82
CA PHE A 121 -0.31 -19.68 -16.43
C PHE A 121 0.37 -18.32 -16.65
N ALA A 122 -0.11 -17.56 -17.66
CA ALA A 122 0.34 -16.20 -17.94
C ALA A 122 -0.79 -15.20 -17.64
N ASN A 123 -0.56 -14.27 -16.72
CA ASN A 123 -1.57 -13.29 -16.31
C ASN A 123 -0.98 -11.92 -15.94
N VAL A 124 0.25 -11.62 -16.38
CA VAL A 124 0.95 -10.36 -16.11
C VAL A 124 1.14 -9.56 -17.38
N GLU A 125 0.80 -8.28 -17.33
CA GLU A 125 1.03 -7.29 -18.37
C GLU A 125 1.89 -6.15 -17.81
N PHE A 126 2.80 -5.61 -18.63
CA PHE A 126 3.65 -4.48 -18.25
C PHE A 126 3.43 -3.34 -19.26
N LEU A 127 3.19 -2.14 -18.75
CA LEU A 127 2.91 -0.95 -19.54
C LEU A 127 3.91 0.15 -19.21
N ASN A 128 4.48 0.76 -20.25
CA ASN A 128 5.31 1.96 -20.09
C ASN A 128 4.42 3.19 -20.01
N GLY A 129 4.48 3.92 -18.90
CA GLY A 129 3.66 5.12 -18.71
C GLY A 129 3.85 5.81 -17.38
N HIS A 130 3.25 6.99 -17.28
CA HIS A 130 3.24 7.81 -16.08
C HIS A 130 2.03 7.48 -15.20
N ILE A 131 2.27 7.31 -13.91
CA ILE A 131 1.25 6.97 -12.92
C ILE A 131 0.24 8.10 -12.69
N GLU A 132 0.56 9.32 -13.12
CA GLU A 132 -0.30 10.50 -13.14
C GLU A 132 -1.39 10.45 -14.22
N ASN A 133 -1.28 9.55 -15.21
CA ASN A 133 -2.21 9.49 -16.34
C ASN A 133 -2.33 8.07 -16.93
N LEU A 134 -2.97 7.17 -16.17
CA LEU A 134 -3.20 5.78 -16.55
C LEU A 134 -4.17 5.63 -17.73
N HIS A 135 -5.01 6.64 -18.00
CA HIS A 135 -5.91 6.64 -19.16
C HIS A 135 -5.13 6.60 -20.49
N THR A 136 -4.00 7.32 -20.59
CA THR A 136 -3.19 7.36 -21.83
C THR A 136 -2.58 6.01 -22.21
N ILE A 137 -2.40 5.12 -21.24
CA ILE A 137 -1.91 3.75 -21.43
C ILE A 137 -3.03 2.71 -21.44
N GLY A 138 -4.29 3.15 -21.56
CA GLY A 138 -5.43 2.27 -21.81
C GLY A 138 -6.07 1.64 -20.57
N ILE A 139 -5.73 2.08 -19.35
CA ILE A 139 -6.38 1.57 -18.14
C ILE A 139 -7.74 2.26 -17.95
N ALA A 140 -8.80 1.48 -18.17
CA ALA A 140 -10.19 1.92 -18.09
C ALA A 140 -10.65 2.24 -16.66
N ASP A 141 -11.68 3.09 -16.56
CA ASP A 141 -12.40 3.36 -15.32
C ASP A 141 -12.97 2.07 -14.72
N ASN A 142 -13.02 1.98 -13.39
CA ASN A 142 -13.66 0.87 -12.69
C ASN A 142 -13.25 -0.52 -13.19
N SER A 143 -11.96 -0.72 -13.49
CA SER A 143 -11.44 -1.95 -14.10
C SER A 143 -10.50 -2.74 -13.19
N ILE A 144 -10.07 -2.16 -12.07
CA ILE A 144 -9.09 -2.72 -11.14
C ILE A 144 -9.76 -3.01 -9.79
N ASP A 145 -9.51 -4.19 -9.23
CA ASP A 145 -10.03 -4.56 -7.89
C ASP A 145 -9.11 -4.04 -6.79
N VAL A 146 -7.78 -4.10 -6.99
CA VAL A 146 -6.78 -3.65 -6.02
C VAL A 146 -5.68 -2.87 -6.73
N VAL A 147 -5.34 -1.69 -6.23
CA VAL A 147 -4.14 -0.95 -6.62
C VAL A 147 -3.12 -1.07 -5.51
N VAL A 148 -1.90 -1.44 -5.86
CA VAL A 148 -0.76 -1.46 -4.95
C VAL A 148 0.35 -0.53 -5.46
N SER A 149 1.15 -0.04 -4.53
CA SER A 149 2.33 0.76 -4.83
C SER A 149 3.28 0.74 -3.64
N ASN A 150 4.58 0.92 -3.88
CA ASN A 150 5.59 0.78 -2.85
C ASN A 150 6.64 1.88 -2.96
N CYS A 151 6.51 2.92 -2.14
CA CYS A 151 7.43 4.07 -2.10
C CYS A 151 7.57 4.84 -3.43
N VAL A 152 6.53 4.85 -4.28
CA VAL A 152 6.55 5.53 -5.59
C VAL A 152 5.71 6.82 -5.59
N ILE A 153 4.59 6.86 -4.86
CA ILE A 153 3.67 8.02 -4.90
C ILE A 153 4.39 9.29 -4.42
N ASN A 154 5.27 9.16 -3.44
CA ASN A 154 6.09 10.28 -2.96
C ASN A 154 7.03 10.90 -3.99
N LEU A 155 7.44 10.13 -5.01
CA LEU A 155 8.29 10.60 -6.10
C LEU A 155 7.51 11.42 -7.13
N SER A 156 6.18 11.29 -7.16
CA SER A 156 5.35 12.08 -8.07
C SER A 156 5.30 13.55 -7.65
N PRO A 157 5.53 14.50 -8.58
CA PRO A 157 5.27 15.92 -8.34
C PRO A 157 3.77 16.25 -8.30
N GLU A 158 2.90 15.39 -8.83
CA GLU A 158 1.46 15.64 -8.98
C GLU A 158 0.60 14.64 -8.18
N LYS A 159 0.95 14.43 -6.91
CA LYS A 159 0.31 13.44 -6.02
C LYS A 159 -1.23 13.44 -6.02
N PRO A 160 -1.93 14.60 -6.01
CA PRO A 160 -3.39 14.60 -6.10
C PRO A 160 -3.92 13.98 -7.40
N LYS A 161 -3.20 14.15 -8.54
CA LYS A 161 -3.57 13.50 -9.81
C LYS A 161 -3.35 12.00 -9.76
N VAL A 162 -2.24 11.54 -9.19
CA VAL A 162 -1.98 10.10 -8.98
C VAL A 162 -3.10 9.46 -8.17
N LEU A 163 -3.46 10.07 -7.03
CA LEU A 163 -4.55 9.57 -6.19
C LEU A 163 -5.91 9.62 -6.92
N ALA A 164 -6.17 10.66 -7.72
CA ALA A 164 -7.38 10.72 -8.54
C ALA A 164 -7.44 9.60 -9.59
N GLU A 165 -6.33 9.31 -10.28
CA GLU A 165 -6.24 8.21 -11.24
C GLU A 165 -6.45 6.85 -10.58
N ILE A 166 -5.88 6.63 -9.38
CA ILE A 166 -6.13 5.42 -8.58
C ILE A 166 -7.63 5.24 -8.34
N PHE A 167 -8.31 6.27 -7.84
CA PHE A 167 -9.75 6.18 -7.58
C PHE A 167 -10.59 6.11 -8.86
N ARG A 168 -10.13 6.62 -10.00
CA ARG A 168 -10.79 6.42 -11.30
C ARG A 168 -10.77 4.95 -11.71
N VAL A 169 -9.59 4.31 -11.68
CA VAL A 169 -9.41 2.93 -12.18
C VAL A 169 -9.97 1.86 -11.24
N LEU A 170 -10.04 2.14 -9.93
CA LEU A 170 -10.64 1.24 -8.96
C LEU A 170 -12.13 1.01 -9.26
N LYS A 171 -12.56 -0.25 -9.22
CA LYS A 171 -13.98 -0.63 -9.20
C LYS A 171 -14.66 -0.10 -7.93
N PRO A 172 -16.00 0.09 -7.92
CA PRO A 172 -16.75 0.22 -6.67
C PRO A 172 -16.45 -0.97 -5.74
N GLY A 173 -16.12 -0.70 -4.49
CA GLY A 173 -15.64 -1.72 -3.53
C GLY A 173 -14.18 -2.12 -3.70
N GLY A 174 -13.48 -1.57 -4.71
CA GLY A 174 -12.05 -1.76 -4.92
C GLY A 174 -11.20 -1.03 -3.88
N GLU A 175 -9.93 -1.42 -3.78
CA GLU A 175 -9.04 -1.01 -2.71
C GLU A 175 -7.70 -0.45 -3.24
N LEU A 176 -7.28 0.70 -2.72
CA LEU A 176 -5.88 1.10 -2.69
C LEU A 176 -5.21 0.48 -1.46
N TYR A 177 -4.12 -0.27 -1.65
CA TYR A 177 -3.31 -0.86 -0.59
C TYR A 177 -1.83 -0.62 -0.88
N PHE A 178 -1.22 0.35 -0.21
CA PHE A 178 0.14 0.80 -0.56
C PHE A 178 0.97 1.11 0.68
N SER A 179 2.29 1.07 0.53
CA SER A 179 3.24 1.50 1.55
C SER A 179 4.02 2.70 1.06
N ASP A 180 4.10 3.74 1.87
CA ASP A 180 4.92 4.92 1.56
C ASP A 180 5.39 5.63 2.84
N VAL A 181 6.27 6.60 2.68
CA VAL A 181 6.81 7.43 3.76
C VAL A 181 5.87 8.62 4.03
N PHE A 182 5.52 8.83 5.29
CA PHE A 182 4.74 9.97 5.74
C PHE A 182 5.52 10.81 6.74
N ALA A 183 5.31 12.12 6.69
CA ALA A 183 5.88 13.06 7.63
C ALA A 183 4.86 13.47 8.71
N ASP A 184 5.35 13.73 9.93
CA ASP A 184 4.54 14.27 11.03
C ASP A 184 4.13 15.74 10.81
N ARG A 185 4.78 16.42 9.86
CA ARG A 185 4.56 17.82 9.51
C ARG A 185 4.85 18.09 8.04
N ARG A 186 4.44 19.26 7.56
CA ARG A 186 4.74 19.71 6.19
C ARG A 186 6.23 20.00 6.04
N ILE A 187 6.87 19.37 5.05
CA ILE A 187 8.25 19.63 4.68
C ILE A 187 8.38 21.03 4.06
N PRO A 188 9.34 21.86 4.49
CA PRO A 188 9.65 23.16 3.88
C PRO A 188 9.95 23.03 2.38
N SER A 189 9.50 24.01 1.57
CA SER A 189 9.63 23.95 0.10
C SER A 189 11.07 23.79 -0.39
N GLU A 190 12.02 24.40 0.30
CA GLU A 190 13.45 24.32 -0.02
C GLU A 190 14.00 22.89 0.13
N LEU A 191 13.49 22.13 1.10
CA LEU A 191 13.91 20.75 1.36
C LEU A 191 13.19 19.73 0.48
N ARG A 192 12.00 20.06 -0.05
CA ARG A 192 11.26 19.17 -0.96
C ARG A 192 11.99 18.94 -2.27
N GLN A 193 12.84 19.87 -2.68
CA GLN A 193 13.60 19.81 -3.93
C GLN A 193 15.08 19.41 -3.70
N ASP A 194 15.46 19.13 -2.45
CA ASP A 194 16.82 18.67 -2.15
C ASP A 194 17.04 17.29 -2.78
N PRO A 195 18.04 17.12 -3.68
CA PRO A 195 18.24 15.87 -4.40
C PRO A 195 18.54 14.67 -3.50
N VAL A 196 19.20 14.90 -2.35
CA VAL A 196 19.50 13.82 -1.39
C VAL A 196 18.21 13.38 -0.71
N LEU A 197 17.40 14.32 -0.24
CA LEU A 197 16.13 13.99 0.41
C LEU A 197 15.12 13.38 -0.56
N LEU A 198 15.11 13.81 -1.82
CA LEU A 198 14.25 13.23 -2.86
C LEU A 198 14.65 11.78 -3.19
N GLY A 199 15.95 11.50 -3.36
CA GLY A 199 16.45 10.15 -3.62
C GLY A 199 16.13 9.15 -2.50
N GLU A 200 16.08 9.63 -1.25
CA GLU A 200 15.71 8.82 -0.07
C GLU A 200 14.18 8.76 0.17
N CYS A 201 13.35 9.22 -0.77
CA CYS A 201 11.88 9.32 -0.65
C CYS A 201 11.39 10.21 0.50
N LEU A 202 12.27 10.99 1.15
CA LEU A 202 11.94 11.85 2.30
C LEU A 202 11.40 13.21 1.85
N GLY A 203 12.04 13.85 0.87
CA GLY A 203 11.70 15.20 0.42
C GLY A 203 10.29 15.30 -0.17
N GLY A 204 9.82 14.20 -0.77
CA GLY A 204 8.49 14.08 -1.33
C GLY A 204 7.40 13.68 -0.34
N ALA A 205 7.75 13.28 0.89
CA ALA A 205 6.81 12.70 1.84
C ALA A 205 5.67 13.66 2.21
N LEU A 206 4.43 13.16 2.13
CA LEU A 206 3.25 13.93 2.51
C LEU A 206 3.13 14.01 4.03
N TYR A 207 2.67 15.17 4.50
CA TYR A 207 2.07 15.26 5.82
C TYR A 207 0.81 14.40 5.86
N TRP A 208 0.70 13.52 6.86
CA TRP A 208 -0.42 12.58 7.01
C TRP A 208 -1.81 13.20 6.83
N GLU A 209 -2.09 14.34 7.47
CA GLU A 209 -3.42 14.97 7.34
C GLU A 209 -3.66 15.63 5.98
N ASP A 210 -2.61 16.04 5.26
CA ASP A 210 -2.78 16.53 3.89
C ASP A 210 -3.15 15.37 2.95
N PHE A 211 -2.52 14.20 3.14
CA PHE A 211 -2.91 12.98 2.44
C PHE A 211 -4.36 12.58 2.73
N ARG A 212 -4.77 12.57 4.00
CA ARG A 212 -6.16 12.26 4.39
C ARG A 212 -7.17 13.22 3.76
N ARG A 213 -6.86 14.52 3.70
CA ARG A 213 -7.71 15.53 3.05
C ARG A 213 -7.85 15.30 1.55
N ILE A 214 -6.75 14.98 0.85
CA ILE A 214 -6.81 14.69 -0.59
C ILE A 214 -7.74 13.49 -0.85
N LEU A 215 -7.62 12.42 -0.07
CA LEU A 215 -8.52 11.26 -0.22
C LEU A 215 -9.97 11.58 0.13
N GLN A 216 -10.20 12.40 1.16
CA GLN A 216 -11.54 12.90 1.50
C GLN A 216 -12.17 13.69 0.33
N ASP A 217 -11.41 14.57 -0.32
CA ASP A 217 -11.86 15.35 -1.48
C ASP A 217 -12.18 14.46 -2.71
N LEU A 218 -11.54 13.28 -2.79
CA LEU A 218 -11.80 12.26 -3.81
C LEU A 218 -12.97 11.32 -3.45
N GLY A 219 -13.67 11.58 -2.34
CA GLY A 219 -14.80 10.77 -1.89
C GLY A 219 -14.42 9.53 -1.08
N CYS A 220 -13.20 9.48 -0.53
CA CYS A 220 -12.74 8.43 0.39
C CYS A 220 -12.36 9.04 1.74
N PRO A 221 -13.34 9.36 2.59
CA PRO A 221 -13.08 10.07 3.85
C PRO A 221 -12.50 9.16 4.95
N ASP A 222 -12.63 7.83 4.83
CA ASP A 222 -12.14 6.85 5.79
C ASP A 222 -10.93 6.09 5.22
N VAL A 223 -9.74 6.45 5.71
CA VAL A 223 -8.45 5.88 5.34
C VAL A 223 -7.87 5.16 6.53
N ARG A 224 -7.46 3.90 6.36
CA ARG A 224 -6.99 3.05 7.46
C ARG A 224 -5.49 2.82 7.40
N LYS A 225 -4.85 2.87 8.56
CA LYS A 225 -3.46 2.44 8.74
C LYS A 225 -3.44 0.94 9.03
N VAL A 226 -2.70 0.18 8.23
CA VAL A 226 -2.53 -1.26 8.44
C VAL A 226 -1.30 -1.54 9.28
N LYS A 227 -0.23 -0.82 9.00
CA LYS A 227 1.04 -0.95 9.71
C LYS A 227 1.76 0.39 9.70
N GLN A 228 2.48 0.69 10.76
CA GLN A 228 3.31 1.88 10.88
C GLN A 228 4.65 1.50 11.52
N ASN A 229 5.77 1.92 10.91
CA ASN A 229 7.10 1.82 11.49
C ASN A 229 7.79 3.18 11.42
N THR A 230 8.39 3.63 12.52
CA THR A 230 9.15 4.88 12.54
C THR A 230 10.49 4.70 11.83
N ILE A 231 10.84 5.68 11.00
CA ILE A 231 12.08 5.73 10.23
C ILE A 231 13.11 6.54 11.02
N SER A 232 14.27 5.95 11.27
CA SER A 232 15.42 6.63 11.88
C SER A 232 16.24 7.36 10.83
N LEU A 233 16.62 8.60 11.15
CA LEU A 233 17.51 9.43 10.33
C LEU A 233 18.95 9.29 10.86
N ASP A 234 19.59 8.17 10.51
CA ASP A 234 20.91 7.82 11.04
C ASP A 234 22.06 8.53 10.30
N ASP A 235 21.84 8.96 9.05
CA ASP A 235 22.82 9.71 8.28
C ASP A 235 22.97 11.16 8.80
N PRO A 236 24.17 11.61 9.19
CA PRO A 236 24.38 12.95 9.75
C PRO A 236 24.07 14.11 8.78
N GLU A 237 24.26 13.92 7.47
CA GLU A 237 23.95 14.93 6.46
C GLU A 237 22.43 15.10 6.34
N VAL A 238 21.70 13.98 6.24
CA VAL A 238 20.23 13.97 6.20
C VAL A 238 19.66 14.54 7.50
N PHE A 239 20.15 14.08 8.65
CA PHE A 239 19.71 14.59 9.96
C PHE A 239 19.98 16.09 10.10
N GLY A 240 21.14 16.57 9.66
CA GLY A 240 21.47 18.00 9.67
C GLY A 240 20.52 18.85 8.84
N LYS A 241 19.97 18.30 7.74
CA LYS A 241 19.01 19.00 6.87
C LYS A 241 17.56 18.94 7.38
N ILE A 242 17.11 17.77 7.84
CA ILE A 242 15.67 17.51 8.08
C ILE A 242 15.34 16.85 9.44
N GLY A 243 16.28 16.84 10.40
CA GLY A 243 16.13 16.17 11.70
C GLY A 243 14.99 16.67 12.60
N MET A 244 14.35 17.79 12.24
CA MET A 244 13.15 18.30 12.90
C MET A 244 11.84 17.63 12.44
N VAL A 245 11.87 16.83 11.38
CA VAL A 245 10.71 16.09 10.84
C VAL A 245 10.80 14.64 11.28
N LYS A 246 9.69 14.09 11.78
CA LYS A 246 9.59 12.66 12.05
C LYS A 246 8.96 11.98 10.85
N PHE A 247 9.54 10.84 10.45
CA PHE A 247 9.08 10.06 9.32
C PHE A 247 8.62 8.69 9.79
N ASP A 248 7.52 8.23 9.20
CA ASP A 248 6.99 6.90 9.41
C ASP A 248 6.77 6.23 8.04
N SER A 249 7.19 4.98 7.91
CA SER A 249 6.73 4.11 6.84
C SER A 249 5.36 3.57 7.23
N VAL A 250 4.34 3.87 6.43
CA VAL A 250 2.95 3.50 6.72
C VAL A 250 2.39 2.68 5.57
N THR A 251 1.88 1.49 5.88
CA THR A 251 1.00 0.75 4.97
C THR A 251 -0.42 1.24 5.19
N VAL A 252 -1.02 1.74 4.12
CA VAL A 252 -2.35 2.33 4.13
C VAL A 252 -3.29 1.49 3.28
N ARG A 253 -4.54 1.41 3.71
CA ARG A 253 -5.64 0.94 2.87
C ARG A 253 -6.77 1.97 2.78
N ALA A 254 -7.38 2.06 1.61
CA ALA A 254 -8.50 2.95 1.33
C ALA A 254 -9.44 2.30 0.30
N PHE A 255 -10.74 2.30 0.57
CA PHE A 255 -11.73 1.64 -0.28
C PHE A 255 -12.51 2.67 -1.10
N LYS A 256 -12.76 2.38 -2.38
CA LYS A 256 -13.65 3.19 -3.23
C LYS A 256 -15.10 2.83 -2.92
N MET A 257 -15.63 3.42 -1.86
CA MET A 257 -16.97 3.17 -1.33
C MET A 257 -17.53 4.46 -0.69
N PRO A 258 -18.87 4.63 -0.63
CA PRO A 258 -19.49 5.81 -0.03
C PRO A 258 -19.46 5.73 1.50
N LEU A 259 -18.26 5.81 2.08
CA LEU A 259 -18.03 5.75 3.52
C LEU A 259 -18.28 7.12 4.17
N GLU A 260 -18.59 7.10 5.46
CA GLU A 260 -18.73 8.32 6.26
C GLU A 260 -17.37 8.78 6.78
N ASP A 261 -17.23 10.05 7.16
CA ASP A 261 -15.98 10.60 7.69
C ASP A 261 -15.70 10.22 9.15
N ARG A 262 -16.65 9.53 9.79
CA ARG A 262 -16.58 9.09 11.18
C ARG A 262 -17.04 7.65 11.34
N CYS A 263 -16.54 7.00 12.40
CA CYS A 263 -17.05 5.72 12.85
C CYS A 263 -18.48 5.90 13.43
N GLU A 264 -19.52 5.65 12.64
CA GLU A 264 -20.91 5.67 13.11
C GLU A 264 -21.39 4.26 13.53
N ASP A 265 -22.24 4.20 14.55
CA ASP A 265 -22.77 2.97 15.14
C ASP A 265 -24.17 2.66 14.62
N PHE A 266 -24.30 1.49 13.99
CA PHE A 266 -25.58 0.94 13.53
C PHE A 266 -25.88 -0.41 14.21
N GLY A 267 -25.13 -0.78 15.25
CA GLY A 267 -25.29 -2.05 15.97
C GLY A 267 -24.85 -3.28 15.16
N GLN A 268 -24.04 -3.08 14.12
CA GLN A 268 -23.59 -4.15 13.24
C GLN A 268 -22.50 -5.01 13.88
N VAL A 269 -22.48 -6.28 13.48
CA VAL A 269 -21.52 -7.28 13.96
C VAL A 269 -20.92 -7.99 12.75
N ALA A 270 -19.62 -8.16 12.72
CA ALA A 270 -18.92 -8.93 11.70
C ALA A 270 -18.30 -10.19 12.30
N VAL A 271 -18.38 -11.30 11.57
CA VAL A 271 -17.79 -12.60 11.91
C VAL A 271 -16.86 -13.00 10.78
N TYR A 272 -15.58 -13.15 11.07
CA TYR A 272 -14.62 -13.69 10.10
C TYR A 272 -14.82 -15.21 9.97
N LEU A 273 -14.90 -15.71 8.75
CA LEU A 273 -15.21 -17.12 8.46
C LEU A 273 -13.96 -18.02 8.40
N GLY A 274 -12.75 -17.46 8.52
CA GLY A 274 -11.51 -18.25 8.45
C GLY A 274 -11.18 -18.77 7.04
N SER A 275 -11.80 -18.22 6.01
CA SER A 275 -11.74 -18.76 4.64
C SER A 275 -10.65 -18.14 3.76
N ILE A 276 -9.84 -17.21 4.27
CA ILE A 276 -8.64 -16.75 3.59
C ILE A 276 -7.52 -17.74 3.90
N GLU A 277 -7.00 -18.42 2.87
CA GLU A 277 -6.07 -19.55 2.98
C GLU A 277 -4.85 -19.27 3.89
N GLN A 278 -4.24 -18.09 3.77
CA GLN A 278 -3.05 -17.73 4.55
C GLN A 278 -3.39 -17.20 5.96
N HIS A 279 -4.68 -17.04 6.27
CA HIS A 279 -5.19 -16.40 7.47
C HIS A 279 -6.34 -17.21 8.12
N PRO A 280 -6.17 -18.52 8.41
CA PRO A 280 -7.29 -19.37 8.82
C PRO A 280 -7.81 -19.08 10.25
N HIS A 281 -7.00 -18.44 11.10
CA HIS A 281 -7.32 -18.22 12.52
C HIS A 281 -7.72 -16.79 12.83
N SER A 282 -7.16 -15.82 12.11
CA SER A 282 -7.47 -14.41 12.31
C SER A 282 -7.18 -13.58 11.07
N PHE A 283 -7.85 -12.44 10.98
CA PHE A 283 -7.66 -11.43 9.94
C PHE A 283 -7.53 -10.04 10.58
N GLU A 284 -6.49 -9.30 10.18
CA GLU A 284 -6.32 -7.89 10.53
C GLU A 284 -6.85 -7.03 9.38
N LEU A 285 -7.89 -6.23 9.63
CA LEU A 285 -8.32 -5.24 8.66
C LEU A 285 -7.40 -4.03 8.69
N ASP A 286 -6.98 -3.59 9.87
CA ASP A 286 -6.12 -2.43 10.08
C ASP A 286 -5.44 -2.54 11.45
N ASP A 287 -4.79 -1.49 11.93
CA ASP A 287 -4.05 -1.50 13.19
C ASP A 287 -4.92 -1.62 14.46
N HIS A 288 -6.25 -1.65 14.34
CA HIS A 288 -7.17 -1.75 15.48
C HIS A 288 -8.34 -2.73 15.32
N HIS A 289 -8.50 -3.35 14.14
CA HIS A 289 -9.53 -4.36 13.89
C HIS A 289 -8.95 -5.76 13.68
N HIS A 290 -8.93 -6.53 14.77
CA HIS A 290 -8.54 -7.94 14.81
C HIS A 290 -9.77 -8.85 14.85
N PHE A 291 -9.95 -9.70 13.83
CA PHE A 291 -11.05 -10.66 13.77
C PHE A 291 -10.54 -12.08 13.96
N GLU A 292 -10.97 -12.74 15.03
CA GLU A 292 -10.76 -14.19 15.23
C GLU A 292 -11.82 -14.99 14.47
N THR A 293 -11.42 -16.11 13.88
CA THR A 293 -12.32 -16.99 13.12
C THR A 293 -13.49 -17.47 13.98
N GLY A 294 -14.71 -17.24 13.49
CA GLY A 294 -15.96 -17.63 14.15
C GLY A 294 -16.35 -16.76 15.35
N ARG A 295 -15.51 -15.80 15.78
CA ARG A 295 -15.81 -14.90 16.89
C ARG A 295 -16.51 -13.64 16.36
N PRO A 296 -17.73 -13.32 16.83
CA PRO A 296 -18.39 -12.07 16.45
C PRO A 296 -17.69 -10.85 17.07
N LEU A 297 -17.51 -9.80 16.28
CA LEU A 297 -16.97 -8.51 16.69
C LEU A 297 -17.93 -7.40 16.29
N ARG A 298 -18.26 -6.50 17.23
CA ARG A 298 -19.06 -5.30 16.91
C ARG A 298 -18.21 -4.36 16.05
N VAL A 299 -18.81 -3.77 15.03
CA VAL A 299 -18.10 -2.90 14.08
C VAL A 299 -18.91 -1.65 13.77
N CYS A 300 -18.22 -0.56 13.38
CA CYS A 300 -18.89 0.63 12.88
C CYS A 300 -19.45 0.41 11.47
N GLY A 301 -20.31 1.32 11.02
CA GLY A 301 -20.93 1.26 9.68
C GLY A 301 -19.90 1.20 8.54
N ASN A 302 -18.81 1.97 8.63
CA ASN A 302 -17.76 1.93 7.62
C ASN A 302 -17.05 0.58 7.57
N THR A 303 -16.65 0.03 8.72
CA THR A 303 -15.99 -1.28 8.77
C THR A 303 -16.93 -2.38 8.27
N ALA A 304 -18.22 -2.33 8.59
CA ALA A 304 -19.21 -3.25 8.06
C ALA A 304 -19.32 -3.18 6.53
N ASP A 305 -19.34 -1.97 5.96
CA ASP A 305 -19.36 -1.76 4.50
C ASP A 305 -18.07 -2.27 3.85
N MET A 306 -16.88 -1.96 4.40
CA MET A 306 -15.60 -2.46 3.89
C MET A 306 -15.57 -4.00 3.86
N LEU A 307 -16.07 -4.66 4.91
CA LEU A 307 -16.04 -6.11 5.01
C LEU A 307 -17.08 -6.79 4.13
N SER A 308 -18.24 -6.18 3.91
CA SER A 308 -19.34 -6.78 3.14
C SER A 308 -19.35 -6.40 1.66
N GLY A 309 -19.00 -5.15 1.33
CA GLY A 309 -19.10 -4.58 -0.02
C GLY A 309 -17.79 -4.56 -0.82
N SER A 310 -16.70 -5.12 -0.28
CA SER A 310 -15.45 -5.36 -1.00
C SER A 310 -15.24 -6.84 -1.29
N ARG A 311 -14.09 -7.21 -1.86
CA ARG A 311 -13.68 -8.62 -2.05
C ARG A 311 -13.66 -9.45 -0.76
N TYR A 312 -13.65 -8.79 0.40
CA TYR A 312 -13.73 -9.45 1.71
C TYR A 312 -15.11 -10.03 2.02
N GLY A 313 -16.19 -9.64 1.31
CA GLY A 313 -17.56 -10.07 1.60
C GLY A 313 -17.76 -11.58 1.65
N ARG A 314 -17.05 -12.35 0.80
CA ARG A 314 -17.11 -13.82 0.82
C ARG A 314 -16.42 -14.47 2.04
N HIS A 315 -15.67 -13.69 2.79
CA HIS A 315 -14.89 -14.14 3.95
C HIS A 315 -15.49 -13.69 5.29
N PHE A 316 -16.55 -12.88 5.25
CA PHE A 316 -17.18 -12.30 6.43
C PHE A 316 -18.69 -12.49 6.38
N GLN A 317 -19.27 -12.79 7.53
CA GLN A 317 -20.70 -12.63 7.76
C GLN A 317 -20.92 -11.32 8.52
N VAL A 318 -21.60 -10.35 7.91
CA VAL A 318 -22.00 -9.10 8.57
C VAL A 318 -23.48 -9.21 8.92
N LEU A 319 -23.81 -9.01 10.20
CA LEU A 319 -25.14 -9.05 10.77
C LEU A 319 -25.62 -7.63 11.11
N GLY A 320 -26.91 -7.37 10.87
CA GLY A 320 -27.51 -6.05 11.02
C GLY A 320 -27.44 -5.21 9.75
N ASP A 321 -28.07 -4.05 9.78
CA ASP A 321 -28.10 -3.07 8.69
C ASP A 321 -28.02 -1.64 9.24
N LYS A 322 -28.05 -0.64 8.35
CA LYS A 322 -27.99 0.78 8.72
C LYS A 322 -29.37 1.41 8.94
N SER A 323 -30.42 0.63 9.23
CA SER A 323 -31.78 1.15 9.42
C SER A 323 -31.97 1.94 10.71
N THR A 324 -31.16 1.68 11.73
CA THR A 324 -31.21 2.37 13.03
C THR A 324 -29.81 2.86 13.41
N HIS A 325 -29.68 4.17 13.65
CA HIS A 325 -28.43 4.81 14.07
C HIS A 325 -28.39 4.97 15.60
N PHE A 326 -27.29 4.57 16.22
CA PHE A 326 -27.07 4.61 17.67
C PHE A 326 -26.08 5.69 18.11
N GLY A 327 -25.64 6.56 17.19
CA GLY A 327 -24.62 7.58 17.44
C GLY A 327 -23.22 7.12 17.04
N LEU A 328 -22.19 7.68 17.67
CA LEU A 328 -20.80 7.38 17.33
C LEU A 328 -20.38 6.01 17.85
N PHE A 329 -19.64 5.27 17.02
CA PHE A 329 -19.01 4.01 17.40
C PHE A 329 -17.64 4.27 18.05
N ASP A 330 -17.39 3.64 19.20
CA ASP A 330 -16.11 3.74 19.90
C ASP A 330 -15.06 2.81 19.27
N CYS A 331 -14.37 3.31 18.24
CA CYS A 331 -13.29 2.60 17.55
C CYS A 331 -12.02 2.40 18.41
N VAL A 332 -11.96 2.92 19.66
CA VAL A 332 -10.73 2.95 20.49
C VAL A 332 -10.60 1.72 21.42
N LEU A 333 -11.63 0.88 21.56
CA LEU A 333 -11.68 -0.24 22.51
C LEU A 333 -11.25 -1.62 21.94
N GLY A 334 -10.29 -1.66 21.01
CA GLY A 334 -9.51 -2.88 20.72
C GLY A 334 -8.49 -3.14 21.84
N PRO A 335 -8.12 -4.40 22.17
CA PRO A 335 -7.39 -4.70 23.40
C PRO A 335 -5.95 -4.20 23.34
N ARG A 336 -5.69 -2.97 23.77
CA ARG A 336 -4.40 -2.62 24.36
C ARG A 336 -4.32 -3.35 25.69
N SER A 337 -3.61 -4.48 25.71
CA SER A 337 -3.13 -5.08 26.95
C SER A 337 -2.09 -4.16 27.59
N THR A 338 -2.53 -3.04 28.17
CA THR A 338 -1.75 -2.37 29.21
C THR A 338 -1.83 -3.25 30.44
N ILE A 339 -0.97 -4.27 30.51
CA ILE A 339 -0.54 -4.84 31.77
C ILE A 339 0.24 -3.73 32.46
N THR A 340 -0.46 -2.91 33.25
CA THR A 340 0.18 -2.13 34.29
C THR A 340 0.84 -3.13 35.23
N GLN A 341 2.17 -3.22 35.19
CA GLN A 341 2.96 -3.81 36.25
C GLN A 341 2.49 -3.18 37.56
N ALA A 342 1.75 -3.96 38.36
CA ALA A 342 1.56 -3.64 39.75
C ALA A 342 2.91 -3.93 40.42
N ASP A 343 3.61 -2.86 40.81
CA ASP A 343 4.75 -2.92 41.70
C ASP A 343 4.33 -3.65 42.98
N GLY A 344 4.76 -4.91 43.08
CA GLY A 344 4.69 -5.68 44.31
C GLY A 344 5.69 -5.12 45.31
N ALA A 345 5.23 -4.22 46.16
CA ALA A 345 5.94 -3.87 47.39
C ALA A 345 5.79 -5.03 48.38
N CYS A 346 6.94 -5.60 48.77
CA CYS A 346 7.09 -6.50 49.91
C CYS A 346 6.51 -5.88 51.20
N CYS A 347 5.78 -6.70 51.97
CA CYS A 347 5.77 -6.69 53.44
C CYS A 347 5.55 -8.13 53.92
#